data_AF-A0A662WA04-F1
#
_entry.id   AF-A0A662WA04-F1
#
_cell.length_a   1.000
_cell.length_b   1.000
_cell.length_c   1.000
_cell.angle_alpha   90.00
_cell.angle_beta   90.00
_cell.angle_gamma   90.00
#
_symmetry.space_group_name_H-M   'P 1'
#
loop_
_entity.id
_entity.type
_entity.pdbx_description
1 polymer ?
#
loop_
_entity_poly.entity_id
_entity_poly.type
_entity_poly.pdbx_seq_one_letter_code
_entity_poly.pdbx_strand_id
1 'polypeptide(L)'
;AINVYVVYKWVSRRNEHFKRQRLLFNSIKDFLKSKGFDVSGLETICMEVDIEETEKNAVLWALIQFVPYVGGFLLIYVYHFLNKDFYRHEKREEHFLSALSNVLSKAGFDFSYIRYNTIPDRSTILYLVLTILTFGFFGLYWVYTLTKDPNNHFVEHRKWEDTMLNILRRL
;
A
#
# COMPACT_ATOMS: atom_id res chain seq x y z
N ALA A 1 10.21 21.26 12.64
CA ALA A 1 10.06 20.83 11.24
C ALA A 1 10.43 19.35 11.13
N ILE A 2 9.74 18.57 10.31
CA ILE A 2 10.12 17.17 10.07
C ILE A 2 11.31 17.14 9.11
N ASN A 3 12.27 16.27 9.39
CA ASN A 3 13.43 16.12 8.52
C ASN A 3 12.99 15.73 7.11
N VAL A 4 13.44 16.48 6.10
CA VAL A 4 13.22 16.23 4.65
C VAL A 4 13.49 14.77 4.28
N TYR A 5 14.53 14.19 4.87
CA TYR A 5 14.92 12.81 4.64
C TYR A 5 13.79 11.83 5.03
N VAL A 6 13.06 12.11 6.11
CA VAL A 6 11.95 11.25 6.58
C VAL A 6 10.82 11.26 5.55
N VAL A 7 10.45 12.45 5.06
CA VAL A 7 9.41 12.61 4.03
C VAL A 7 9.81 11.90 2.74
N TYR A 8 11.05 12.12 2.29
CA TYR A 8 11.64 11.41 1.15
C TYR A 8 11.55 9.90 1.33
N LYS A 9 11.96 9.38 2.50
CA LYS A 9 11.96 7.94 2.78
C LYS A 9 10.55 7.36 2.78
N TRP A 10 9.54 8.04 3.31
CA TRP A 10 8.15 7.56 3.25
C TRP A 10 7.65 7.43 1.81
N VAL A 11 7.84 8.47 0.99
CA VAL A 11 7.38 8.47 -0.40
C VAL A 11 8.17 7.44 -1.24
N SER A 12 9.48 7.35 -1.07
CA SER A 12 10.32 6.36 -1.76
C SER A 12 9.90 4.94 -1.41
N ARG A 13 9.74 4.62 -0.12
CA ARG A 13 9.32 3.28 0.32
C ARG A 13 7.94 2.89 -0.22
N ARG A 14 6.99 3.84 -0.23
CA ARG A 14 5.67 3.62 -0.81
C ARG A 14 5.80 3.22 -2.28
N ASN A 15 6.56 3.97 -3.07
CA ASN A 15 6.72 3.68 -4.49
C ASN A 15 7.42 2.34 -4.73
N GLU A 16 8.52 2.07 -4.02
CA GLU A 16 9.27 0.82 -4.12
C GLU A 16 8.39 -0.39 -3.79
N HIS A 17 7.60 -0.32 -2.72
CA HIS A 17 6.68 -1.39 -2.33
C HIS A 17 5.58 -1.60 -3.37
N PHE A 18 4.91 -0.55 -3.82
CA PHE A 18 3.79 -0.66 -4.78
C PHE A 18 4.29 -1.23 -6.11
N LYS A 19 5.46 -0.76 -6.56
CA LYS A 19 6.13 -1.30 -7.75
C LYS A 19 6.46 -2.79 -7.59
N ARG A 20 7.02 -3.20 -6.46
CA ARG A 20 7.34 -4.61 -6.17
C ARG A 20 6.07 -5.46 -6.18
N GLN A 21 5.00 -5.01 -5.54
CA GLN A 21 3.76 -5.75 -5.46
C GLN A 21 3.10 -5.89 -6.84
N ARG A 22 3.07 -4.82 -7.65
CA ARG A 22 2.58 -4.89 -9.03
C ARG A 22 3.33 -5.92 -9.87
N LEU A 23 4.66 -5.97 -9.76
CA LEU A 23 5.47 -6.97 -10.45
C LEU A 23 5.14 -8.39 -9.98
N LEU A 24 4.96 -8.57 -8.66
CA LEU A 24 4.58 -9.85 -8.08
C LEU A 24 3.20 -10.31 -8.57
N PHE A 25 2.19 -9.44 -8.53
CA PHE A 25 0.83 -9.75 -9.00
C PHE A 25 0.80 -10.16 -10.47
N ASN A 26 1.48 -9.40 -11.33
CA ASN A 26 1.62 -9.76 -12.73
C ASN A 26 2.35 -11.10 -12.91
N SER A 27 3.42 -11.34 -12.17
CA SER A 27 4.17 -12.61 -12.24
C SER A 27 3.32 -13.82 -11.83
N ILE A 28 2.51 -13.69 -10.78
CA ILE A 28 1.58 -14.75 -10.33
C ILE A 28 0.52 -15.01 -11.38
N LYS A 29 -0.11 -13.94 -11.88
CA LYS A 29 -1.13 -14.01 -12.95
C LYS A 29 -0.56 -14.71 -14.18
N ASP A 30 0.60 -14.30 -14.66
CA ASP A 30 1.23 -14.85 -15.86
C ASP A 30 1.65 -16.31 -15.66
N PHE A 31 2.17 -16.66 -14.48
CA PHE A 31 2.50 -18.04 -14.12
C PHE A 31 1.24 -18.92 -14.13
N LEU A 32 0.15 -18.50 -13.50
CA LEU A 32 -1.09 -19.27 -13.48
C LEU A 32 -1.71 -19.37 -14.89
N LYS A 33 -1.67 -18.31 -15.67
CA LYS A 33 -2.10 -18.31 -17.08
C LYS A 33 -1.31 -19.33 -17.89
N SER A 34 0.02 -19.42 -17.69
CA SER A 34 0.87 -20.39 -18.37
C SER A 34 0.55 -21.85 -18.00
N LYS A 35 0.00 -22.08 -16.81
CA LYS A 35 -0.48 -23.40 -16.33
C LYS A 35 -1.91 -23.71 -16.76
N GLY A 36 -2.57 -22.83 -17.51
CA GLY A 36 -3.93 -23.03 -18.03
C GLY A 36 -5.06 -22.64 -17.08
N PHE A 37 -4.77 -21.92 -15.99
CA PHE A 37 -5.81 -21.42 -15.09
C PHE A 37 -6.56 -20.23 -15.70
N ASP A 38 -7.86 -20.11 -15.41
CA ASP A 38 -8.64 -18.90 -15.71
C ASP A 38 -8.24 -17.77 -14.76
N VAL A 39 -7.51 -16.80 -15.29
CA VAL A 39 -6.98 -15.64 -14.55
C VAL A 39 -7.73 -14.34 -14.84
N SER A 40 -8.89 -14.39 -15.50
CA SER A 40 -9.61 -13.19 -15.97
C SER A 40 -9.84 -12.16 -14.85
N GLY A 41 -10.23 -12.63 -13.65
CA GLY A 41 -10.40 -11.76 -12.48
C GLY A 41 -9.09 -11.15 -11.95
N LEU A 42 -7.99 -11.90 -11.98
CA LEU A 42 -6.66 -11.38 -11.62
C LEU A 42 -6.18 -10.33 -12.62
N GLU A 43 -6.47 -10.54 -13.90
CA GLU A 43 -6.10 -9.64 -14.99
C GLU A 43 -6.80 -8.28 -14.85
N THR A 44 -8.11 -8.26 -14.56
CA THR A 44 -8.85 -7.02 -14.26
C THR A 44 -8.22 -6.25 -13.10
N ILE A 45 -7.94 -6.93 -11.98
CA ILE A 45 -7.36 -6.27 -10.80
C ILE A 45 -5.96 -5.72 -11.10
N CYS A 46 -5.14 -6.45 -11.86
CA CYS A 46 -3.81 -5.95 -12.26
C CYS A 46 -3.91 -4.68 -13.11
N MET A 47 -4.87 -4.62 -14.04
CA MET A 47 -5.11 -3.42 -14.85
C MET A 47 -5.54 -2.23 -13.98
N GLU A 48 -6.43 -2.43 -13.01
CA GLU A 48 -6.85 -1.39 -12.06
C GLU A 48 -5.67 -0.88 -11.21
N VAL A 49 -4.81 -1.79 -10.74
CA VAL A 49 -3.58 -1.44 -10.01
C VAL A 49 -2.67 -0.59 -10.88
N ASP A 50 -2.44 -0.97 -12.14
CA ASP A 50 -1.56 -0.26 -13.08
C ASP A 50 -2.00 1.18 -13.34
N ILE A 51 -3.32 1.39 -13.43
CA ILE A 51 -3.90 2.71 -13.71
C ILE A 51 -3.85 3.61 -12.46
N GLU A 52 -4.25 3.09 -11.31
CA GLU A 52 -4.50 3.93 -10.15
C GLU A 52 -3.28 4.05 -9.20
N GLU A 53 -2.32 3.11 -9.20
CA GLU A 53 -1.10 3.18 -8.35
C GLU A 53 0.07 3.85 -9.07
N THR A 54 -0.10 5.13 -9.39
CA THR A 54 0.96 5.93 -10.02
C THR A 54 2.13 6.20 -9.08
N GLU A 55 3.34 6.26 -9.64
CA GLU A 55 4.54 6.66 -8.91
C GLU A 55 4.52 8.16 -8.61
N LYS A 56 4.96 8.54 -7.40
CA LYS A 56 5.06 9.94 -6.97
C LYS A 56 6.52 10.37 -6.88
N ASN A 57 6.91 11.53 -7.38
CA ASN A 57 8.31 11.99 -7.29
C ASN A 57 8.72 12.26 -5.82
N ALA A 58 9.51 11.37 -5.23
CA ALA A 58 9.87 11.44 -3.81
C ALA A 58 10.70 12.68 -3.45
N VAL A 59 11.57 13.15 -4.34
CA VAL A 59 12.39 14.35 -4.13
C VAL A 59 11.50 15.60 -4.13
N LEU A 60 10.60 15.71 -5.11
CA LEU A 60 9.62 16.80 -5.18
C LEU A 60 8.82 16.91 -3.89
N TRP A 61 8.24 15.80 -3.43
CA TRP A 61 7.41 15.77 -2.23
C TRP A 61 8.20 16.01 -0.94
N ALA A 62 9.49 15.65 -0.90
CA ALA A 62 10.34 15.92 0.25
C ALA A 62 10.73 17.39 0.38
N LEU A 63 10.99 18.05 -0.75
CA LEU A 63 11.39 19.46 -0.81
C LEU A 63 10.20 20.43 -0.68
N ILE A 64 8.96 19.94 -0.81
CA ILE A 64 7.77 20.77 -0.88
C ILE A 64 7.53 21.64 0.37
N GLN A 65 8.05 21.21 1.52
CA GLN A 65 7.94 21.94 2.77
C GLN A 65 8.73 23.26 2.79
N PHE A 66 9.70 23.44 1.87
CA PHE A 66 10.51 24.67 1.78
C PHE A 66 9.85 25.77 0.96
N VAL A 67 8.71 25.50 0.31
CA VAL A 67 7.95 26.54 -0.40
C VAL A 67 7.43 27.55 0.62
N PRO A 68 7.83 28.83 0.56
CA PRO A 68 7.37 29.83 1.50
C PRO A 68 5.84 29.93 1.52
N TYR A 69 5.26 30.14 2.70
CA TYR A 69 3.81 30.30 2.96
C TYR A 69 2.94 29.06 2.70
N VAL A 70 3.30 28.18 1.77
CA VAL A 70 2.46 27.05 1.33
C VAL A 70 3.03 25.69 1.76
N GLY A 71 4.32 25.61 2.09
CA GLY A 71 5.01 24.34 2.38
C GLY A 71 4.38 23.52 3.50
N GLY A 72 3.83 24.17 4.53
CA GLY A 72 3.09 23.49 5.61
C GLY A 72 1.81 22.80 5.12
N PHE A 73 1.03 23.47 4.26
CA PHE A 73 -0.18 22.88 3.66
C PHE A 73 0.16 21.74 2.71
N LEU A 74 1.24 21.86 1.94
CA LEU A 74 1.69 20.81 1.04
C LEU A 74 2.21 19.58 1.78
N LEU A 75 2.81 19.76 2.97
CA LEU A 75 3.18 18.65 3.84
C LEU A 75 1.95 17.89 4.36
N ILE A 76 0.86 18.59 4.69
CA ILE A 76 -0.42 17.96 5.07
C ILE A 76 -0.96 17.13 3.90
N TYR A 77 -0.84 17.62 2.67
CA TYR A 77 -1.20 16.82 1.49
C TYR A 77 -0.35 15.55 1.37
N VAL A 78 0.95 15.61 1.69
CA VAL A 78 1.81 14.42 1.75
C VAL A 78 1.27 13.39 2.76
N TYR A 79 0.88 13.84 3.94
CA TYR A 79 0.33 12.96 4.96
C TYR A 79 -1.02 12.36 4.56
N HIS A 80 -1.85 13.16 3.91
CA HIS A 80 -3.13 12.72 3.36
C HIS A 80 -2.93 11.59 2.36
N PHE A 81 -2.13 11.79 1.31
CA PHE A 81 -2.00 10.77 0.28
C PHE A 81 -1.28 9.54 0.81
N LEU A 82 -0.30 9.66 1.71
CA LEU A 82 0.38 8.48 2.27
C LEU A 82 -0.61 7.59 3.05
N ASN A 83 -1.44 8.16 3.92
CA ASN A 83 -2.47 7.39 4.64
C ASN A 83 -3.47 6.73 3.67
N LYS A 84 -3.96 7.49 2.68
CA LYS A 84 -4.98 7.02 1.74
C LYS A 84 -4.44 6.00 0.74
N ASP A 85 -3.23 6.20 0.23
CA ASP A 85 -2.60 5.30 -0.72
C ASP A 85 -2.36 3.93 -0.07
N PHE A 86 -1.81 3.87 1.15
CA PHE A 86 -1.60 2.59 1.84
C PHE A 86 -2.92 1.88 2.15
N TYR A 87 -3.95 2.60 2.59
CA TYR A 87 -5.27 2.01 2.80
C TYR A 87 -5.85 1.41 1.51
N ARG A 88 -5.84 2.17 0.40
CA ARG A 88 -6.36 1.72 -0.89
C ARG A 88 -5.58 0.52 -1.43
N HIS A 89 -4.25 0.58 -1.31
CA HIS A 89 -3.35 -0.49 -1.71
C HIS A 89 -3.65 -1.80 -0.97
N GLU A 90 -3.85 -1.74 0.35
CA GLU A 90 -4.20 -2.94 1.12
C GLU A 90 -5.56 -3.52 0.69
N LYS A 91 -6.56 -2.69 0.41
CA LYS A 91 -7.85 -3.18 -0.09
C LYS A 91 -7.71 -3.90 -1.43
N ARG A 92 -6.90 -3.39 -2.34
CA ARG A 92 -6.63 -4.04 -3.63
C ARG A 92 -5.87 -5.34 -3.47
N GLU A 93 -4.92 -5.38 -2.54
CA GLU A 93 -4.24 -6.61 -2.18
C GLU A 93 -5.25 -7.66 -1.67
N GLU A 94 -6.17 -7.30 -0.79
CA GLU A 94 -7.23 -8.21 -0.33
C GLU A 94 -8.10 -8.71 -1.50
N HIS A 95 -8.46 -7.84 -2.44
CA HIS A 95 -9.20 -8.24 -3.65
C HIS A 95 -8.40 -9.21 -4.51
N PHE A 96 -7.11 -8.94 -4.73
CA PHE A 96 -6.21 -9.82 -5.48
C PHE A 96 -6.07 -11.19 -4.81
N LEU A 97 -5.81 -11.22 -3.50
CA LEU A 97 -5.66 -12.47 -2.75
C LEU A 97 -6.96 -13.30 -2.72
N SER A 98 -8.12 -12.64 -2.65
CA SER A 98 -9.42 -13.29 -2.75
C SER A 98 -9.64 -13.92 -4.14
N ALA A 99 -9.35 -13.17 -5.21
CA ALA A 99 -9.41 -13.70 -6.57
C ALA A 99 -8.42 -14.86 -6.77
N LEU A 100 -7.22 -14.76 -6.21
CA LEU A 100 -6.20 -15.81 -6.26
C LEU A 100 -6.66 -17.07 -5.53
N SER A 101 -7.21 -16.93 -4.33
CA SER A 101 -7.81 -18.04 -3.57
C SER A 101 -8.91 -18.74 -4.37
N ASN A 102 -9.74 -17.98 -5.08
CA ASN A 102 -10.80 -18.56 -5.92
C ASN A 102 -10.24 -19.33 -7.13
N VAL A 103 -9.10 -18.92 -7.69
CA VAL A 103 -8.43 -19.65 -8.77
C VAL A 103 -7.78 -20.93 -8.25
N LEU A 104 -7.05 -20.84 -7.13
CA LEU A 104 -6.32 -21.96 -6.54
C LEU A 104 -7.26 -23.03 -5.93
N SER A 105 -8.38 -22.63 -5.33
CA SER A 105 -9.34 -23.58 -4.75
C SER A 105 -10.00 -24.47 -5.81
N LYS A 106 -10.26 -23.94 -7.02
CA LYS A 106 -10.70 -24.73 -8.17
C LYS A 106 -9.68 -25.80 -8.60
N ALA A 107 -8.41 -25.57 -8.29
CA ALA A 107 -7.30 -26.48 -8.56
C ALA A 107 -7.05 -27.47 -7.39
N GLY A 108 -7.84 -27.41 -6.32
CA GLY A 108 -7.68 -28.26 -5.14
C GLY A 108 -6.65 -27.75 -4.11
N PHE A 109 -6.17 -26.51 -4.24
CA PHE A 109 -5.25 -25.90 -3.27
C PHE A 109 -6.00 -24.95 -2.34
N ASP A 110 -5.81 -25.12 -1.04
CA ASP A 110 -6.31 -24.18 -0.04
C ASP A 110 -5.30 -23.05 0.17
N PHE A 111 -5.63 -21.85 -0.31
CA PHE A 111 -4.90 -20.62 -0.02
C PHE A 111 -5.74 -19.74 0.89
N SER A 112 -5.55 -19.86 2.20
CA SER A 112 -6.19 -18.99 3.19
C SER A 112 -5.15 -18.07 3.84
N TYR A 113 -5.50 -16.79 3.93
CA TYR A 113 -4.69 -15.80 4.61
C TYR A 113 -5.58 -14.89 5.46
N ILE A 114 -5.28 -14.81 6.75
CA ILE A 114 -5.94 -13.92 7.70
C ILE A 114 -4.97 -12.81 8.05
N ARG A 115 -5.37 -11.56 7.77
CA ARG A 115 -4.62 -10.36 8.14
C ARG A 115 -4.97 -9.94 9.56
N TYR A 116 -3.97 -9.79 10.42
CA TYR A 116 -4.17 -9.36 11.81
C TYR A 116 -4.03 -7.84 11.98
N ASN A 117 -3.22 -7.20 11.15
CA ASN A 117 -2.99 -5.76 11.20
C ASN A 117 -3.51 -5.12 9.90
N THR A 118 -4.72 -4.60 9.94
CA THR A 118 -5.29 -3.83 8.84
C THR A 118 -4.92 -2.35 8.97
N ILE A 119 -4.70 -1.70 7.83
CA ILE A 119 -4.53 -0.25 7.74
C ILE A 119 -5.93 0.37 7.88
N PRO A 120 -6.21 1.17 8.92
CA PRO A 120 -7.52 1.76 9.09
C PRO A 120 -7.73 2.94 8.13
N ASP A 121 -8.98 3.13 7.68
CA ASP A 121 -9.34 4.28 6.87
C ASP A 121 -9.42 5.55 7.72
N ARG A 122 -8.34 6.33 7.71
CA ARG A 122 -8.24 7.55 8.52
C ARG A 122 -8.84 8.74 7.79
N SER A 123 -9.75 9.45 8.48
CA SER A 123 -10.28 10.73 8.02
C SER A 123 -9.21 11.81 8.10
N THR A 124 -8.78 12.31 6.95
CA THR A 124 -7.84 13.44 6.85
C THR A 124 -8.41 14.71 7.47
N ILE A 125 -9.71 14.95 7.29
CA ILE A 125 -10.39 16.12 7.86
C ILE A 125 -10.36 16.04 9.39
N LEU A 126 -10.67 14.88 9.97
CA LEU A 126 -10.60 14.69 11.41
C LEU A 126 -9.17 14.92 11.93
N TYR A 127 -8.17 14.37 11.24
CA TYR A 127 -6.76 14.51 11.64
C TYR A 127 -6.29 15.96 11.55
N LEU A 128 -6.75 16.71 10.54
CA LEU A 128 -6.49 18.13 10.41
C LEU A 128 -7.13 18.94 11.55
N VAL A 129 -8.41 18.69 11.84
CA VAL A 129 -9.14 19.35 12.93
C VAL A 129 -8.46 19.08 14.27
N LEU A 130 -8.10 17.82 14.56
CA LEU A 130 -7.39 17.47 15.79
C LEU A 130 -6.01 18.13 15.86
N THR A 131 -5.30 18.23 14.75
CA THR A 131 -4.00 18.94 14.69
C THR A 131 -4.17 20.42 15.03
N ILE A 132 -5.21 21.08 14.54
CA ILE A 132 -5.49 22.49 14.84
C ILE A 132 -5.91 22.65 16.32
N LEU A 133 -6.88 21.85 16.80
CA LEU A 133 -7.39 21.93 18.17
C LEU A 133 -6.34 21.64 19.23
N THR A 134 -5.35 20.81 18.90
CA THR A 134 -4.23 20.48 19.78
C THR A 134 -3.00 21.35 19.52
N PHE A 135 -3.13 22.45 18.77
CA PHE A 135 -2.03 23.36 18.44
C PHE A 135 -0.79 22.66 17.85
N GLY A 136 -1.01 21.62 17.04
CA GLY A 136 0.02 20.85 16.37
C GLY A 136 0.45 19.56 17.06
N PHE A 137 0.09 19.33 18.33
CA PHE A 137 0.52 18.13 19.07
C PHE A 137 0.03 16.83 18.44
N PHE A 138 -1.22 16.78 17.97
CA PHE A 138 -1.76 15.62 17.27
C PHE A 138 -0.99 15.30 15.97
N GLY A 139 -0.30 16.28 15.38
CA GLY A 139 0.57 16.06 14.23
C GLY A 139 1.66 15.02 14.50
N LEU A 140 2.13 14.87 15.74
CA LEU A 140 3.08 13.82 16.13
C LEU A 140 2.46 12.42 16.03
N TYR A 141 1.20 12.28 16.43
CA TYR A 141 0.47 11.02 16.27
C TYR A 141 0.23 10.70 14.79
N TRP A 142 -0.07 11.70 13.96
CA TRP A 142 -0.19 11.49 12.52
C TRP A 142 1.12 10.97 11.90
N VAL A 143 2.25 11.56 12.28
CA VAL A 143 3.59 11.09 11.87
C VAL A 143 3.84 9.64 12.30
N TYR A 144 3.42 9.29 13.52
CA TYR A 144 3.50 7.93 14.01
C TYR A 144 2.71 6.95 13.13
N THR A 145 1.48 7.28 12.73
CA THR A 145 0.67 6.40 11.85
C THR A 145 1.33 6.20 10.49
N LEU A 146 1.84 7.28 9.88
CA LEU A 146 2.54 7.23 8.59
C LEU A 146 3.75 6.29 8.56
N THR A 147 4.33 6.00 9.72
CA THR A 147 5.45 5.06 9.84
C THR A 147 4.98 3.67 10.28
N LYS A 148 4.12 3.60 11.29
CA LYS A 148 3.68 2.34 11.88
C LYS A 148 2.88 1.49 10.90
N ASP A 149 1.90 2.08 10.22
CA ASP A 149 0.96 1.26 9.44
C ASP A 149 1.64 0.63 8.22
N PRO A 150 2.47 1.34 7.43
CA PRO A 150 3.23 0.70 6.36
C PRO A 150 4.18 -0.38 6.86
N ASN A 151 4.81 -0.20 8.03
CA ASN A 151 5.67 -1.23 8.62
C ASN A 151 4.88 -2.49 8.99
N ASN A 152 3.74 -2.33 9.65
CA ASN A 152 2.88 -3.45 10.00
C ASN A 152 2.34 -4.15 8.74
N HIS A 153 1.92 -3.38 7.74
CA HIS A 153 1.48 -3.90 6.46
C HIS A 153 2.58 -4.74 5.78
N PHE A 154 3.84 -4.33 5.82
CA PHE A 154 4.94 -5.10 5.22
C PHE A 154 5.20 -6.43 5.95
N VAL A 155 5.00 -6.46 7.26
CA VAL A 155 5.09 -7.70 8.05
C VAL A 155 3.96 -8.66 7.67
N GLU A 156 2.73 -8.16 7.57
CA GLU A 156 1.57 -8.94 7.10
C GLU A 156 1.77 -9.44 5.66
N HIS A 157 2.30 -8.58 4.78
CA HIS A 157 2.56 -8.90 3.39
C HIS A 157 3.51 -10.08 3.22
N ARG A 158 4.63 -10.11 3.96
CA ARG A 158 5.59 -11.22 3.90
C ARG A 158 4.95 -12.57 4.26
N LYS A 159 4.01 -12.60 5.21
CA LYS A 159 3.37 -13.84 5.67
C LYS A 159 2.60 -14.52 4.53
N TRP A 160 1.82 -13.77 3.77
CA TRP A 160 1.05 -14.36 2.68
C TRP A 160 1.93 -14.66 1.46
N GLU A 161 2.97 -13.86 1.18
CA GLU A 161 3.96 -14.15 0.12
C GLU A 161 4.58 -15.53 0.32
N ASP A 162 5.01 -15.84 1.55
CA ASP A 162 5.63 -17.14 1.90
C ASP A 162 4.66 -18.31 1.69
N THR A 163 3.41 -18.17 2.15
CA THR A 163 2.36 -19.18 1.95
C THR A 163 2.08 -19.40 0.47
N MET A 164 1.94 -18.31 -0.28
CA MET A 164 1.66 -18.37 -1.71
C MET A 164 2.79 -19.04 -2.49
N LEU A 165 4.06 -18.68 -2.23
CA LEU A 165 5.22 -19.29 -2.87
C LEU A 165 5.28 -20.80 -2.64
N ASN A 166 4.92 -21.26 -1.44
CA ASN A 166 4.86 -22.68 -1.14
C ASN A 166 3.79 -23.43 -1.94
N ILE A 167 2.66 -22.79 -2.23
CA ILE A 167 1.60 -23.37 -3.07
C ILE A 167 2.04 -23.37 -4.54
N LEU A 168 2.56 -22.26 -5.05
CA LEU A 168 2.97 -22.17 -6.46
C LEU A 168 4.07 -23.18 -6.83
N ARG A 169 4.95 -23.54 -5.88
CA ARG A 169 5.96 -24.60 -6.09
C ARG A 169 5.38 -26.00 -6.24
N ARG A 170 4.12 -26.22 -5.83
CA ARG A 170 3.43 -27.51 -5.92
C ARG A 170 2.55 -27.64 -7.18
N LEU A 171 2.43 -26.56 -7.96
CA LEU A 171 1.71 -26.49 -9.24
C LEU A 171 2.61 -26.84 -10.44
#